data_AF-A0A248JRK8-F1
#
_entry.id   AF-A0A248JRK8-F1
#
_cell.length_a   1.000
_cell.length_b   1.000
_cell.length_c   1.000
_cell.angle_alpha   90.00
_cell.angle_beta   90.00
_cell.angle_gamma   90.00
#
_symmetry.space_group_name_H-M   'P 1'
#
loop_
_entity.id
_entity.type
_entity.pdbx_description
1 polymer ?
#
loop_
_entity_poly.entity_id
_entity_poly.type
_entity_poly.pdbx_seq_one_letter_code
_entity_poly.pdbx_strand_id
1 'polypeptide(L)'
;MGAVAIIARMAQHGRNNIKIERERRGLTQEALAALTRCGPSTIQKLEAGRIPLTLIWMQRIAAALGCTARDLIPEEEPTAVRVARPYADKARLIATVLEHGELRAALEIVKGLEVELAAALSGADQ
;
A
#
# COMPACT_ATOMS: atom_id res chain seq x y z
N MET A 1 -7.10 -17.17 -17.20
CA MET A 1 -5.98 -16.87 -16.29
C MET A 1 -6.13 -15.51 -15.56
N GLY A 2 -7.33 -14.91 -15.43
CA GLY A 2 -7.49 -13.55 -14.87
C GLY A 2 -8.06 -13.47 -13.44
N ALA A 3 -9.02 -14.32 -13.08
CA ALA A 3 -9.68 -14.24 -11.77
C ALA A 3 -8.86 -14.89 -10.63
N VAL A 4 -8.16 -15.99 -10.91
CA VAL A 4 -7.39 -16.74 -9.91
C VAL A 4 -6.16 -15.96 -9.42
N ALA A 5 -5.51 -15.19 -10.30
CA ALA A 5 -4.40 -14.32 -9.94
C ALA A 5 -4.84 -13.15 -9.03
N ILE A 6 -6.05 -12.62 -9.23
CA ILE A 6 -6.64 -11.60 -8.34
C ILE A 6 -6.93 -12.19 -6.95
N ILE A 7 -7.48 -13.41 -6.90
CA ILE A 7 -7.81 -14.11 -5.64
C ILE A 7 -6.54 -14.49 -4.86
N ALA A 8 -5.47 -14.92 -5.54
CA ALA A 8 -4.17 -15.21 -4.91
C ALA A 8 -3.47 -13.97 -4.36
N ARG A 9 -3.65 -12.80 -4.99
CA ARG A 9 -3.07 -11.51 -4.55
C ARG A 9 -3.73 -10.95 -3.28
N MET A 10 -4.99 -11.30 -3.01
CA MET A 10 -5.73 -10.85 -1.81
C MET A 10 -5.16 -11.43 -0.50
N ALA A 11 -4.43 -12.55 -0.55
CA ALA A 11 -3.91 -13.25 0.63
C ALA A 11 -2.74 -12.54 1.36
N GLN A 12 -2.19 -11.44 0.82
CA GLN A 12 -1.05 -10.72 1.41
C GLN A 12 -1.39 -9.45 2.21
N HIS A 13 -2.67 -9.06 2.33
CA HIS A 13 -3.01 -7.70 2.75
C HIS A 13 -3.15 -7.53 4.27
N GLY A 14 -2.00 -7.37 4.93
CA GLY A 14 -1.95 -6.75 6.27
C GLY A 14 -2.31 -5.26 6.26
N ARG A 15 -2.42 -4.63 5.08
CA ARG A 15 -2.81 -3.23 4.90
C ARG A 15 -4.23 -3.12 4.36
N ASN A 16 -5.08 -2.39 5.07
CA ASN A 16 -6.44 -2.01 4.66
C ASN A 16 -6.77 -0.61 5.19
N ASN A 17 -7.82 0.01 4.64
CA ASN A 17 -8.28 1.34 5.01
C ASN A 17 -9.45 1.34 6.01
N ILE A 18 -9.81 0.20 6.60
CA ILE A 18 -11.00 0.09 7.47
C ILE A 18 -10.94 1.10 8.62
N LYS A 19 -9.79 1.19 9.30
CA LYS A 19 -9.57 2.13 10.40
C LYS A 19 -9.77 3.59 9.96
N ILE A 20 -9.17 3.95 8.83
CA ILE A 20 -9.22 5.31 8.27
C ILE A 20 -10.68 5.68 7.98
N GLU A 21 -11.40 4.78 7.29
CA GLU A 21 -12.77 5.03 6.85
C GLU A 21 -13.78 5.02 8.02
N ARG A 22 -13.50 4.22 9.06
CA ARG A 22 -14.22 4.23 10.34
C ARG A 22 -14.02 5.55 11.09
N GLU A 23 -12.76 6.00 11.23
CA GLU A 23 -12.41 7.22 11.96
C GLU A 23 -12.95 8.46 11.26
N ARG A 24 -12.97 8.49 9.93
CA ARG A 24 -13.61 9.54 9.13
C ARG A 24 -15.09 9.73 9.46
N ARG A 25 -15.75 8.70 9.99
CA ARG A 25 -17.17 8.70 10.41
C ARG A 25 -17.36 8.87 11.92
N GLY A 26 -16.28 9.05 12.67
CA GLY A 26 -16.34 9.20 14.13
C GLY A 26 -16.82 7.94 14.85
N LEU A 27 -16.69 6.76 14.24
CA LEU A 27 -17.13 5.49 14.84
C LEU A 27 -16.01 4.87 15.68
N THR A 28 -16.33 4.27 16.82
CA THR A 28 -15.40 3.38 17.55
C THR A 28 -15.38 1.98 16.94
N GLN A 29 -14.40 1.14 17.31
CA GLN A 29 -14.37 -0.26 16.87
C GLN A 29 -15.61 -1.03 17.33
N GLU A 30 -16.11 -0.75 18.54
CA GLU A 30 -17.34 -1.33 19.10
C GLU A 30 -18.56 -0.90 18.31
N ALA A 31 -18.65 0.38 17.93
CA ALA A 31 -19.74 0.89 17.12
C ALA A 31 -19.77 0.22 15.73
N LEU A 32 -18.61 0.07 15.07
CA LEU A 32 -18.52 -0.66 13.81
C LEU A 32 -18.84 -2.15 13.98
N ALA A 33 -18.41 -2.77 15.07
CA ALA A 33 -18.72 -4.17 15.37
C ALA A 33 -20.23 -4.39 15.55
N ALA A 34 -20.92 -3.46 16.21
CA ALA A 34 -22.38 -3.49 16.34
C ALA A 34 -23.08 -3.36 14.98
N LEU A 35 -22.66 -2.41 14.14
CA LEU A 35 -23.22 -2.20 12.79
C LEU A 35 -23.02 -3.42 11.88
N THR A 36 -21.85 -4.05 11.99
CA THR A 36 -21.51 -5.24 11.19
C THR A 36 -22.01 -6.55 11.80
N ARG A 37 -22.61 -6.52 13.00
CA ARG A 37 -23.06 -7.69 13.77
C ARG A 37 -21.93 -8.72 13.97
N CYS A 38 -20.77 -8.26 14.46
CA CYS A 38 -19.67 -9.12 14.85
C CYS A 38 -19.11 -8.74 16.23
N GLY A 39 -18.17 -9.53 16.74
CA GLY A 39 -17.45 -9.19 17.97
C GLY A 39 -16.44 -8.05 17.73
N PRO A 40 -16.18 -7.17 18.71
CA PRO A 40 -15.17 -6.10 18.60
C PRO A 40 -13.77 -6.62 18.25
N SER A 41 -13.40 -7.81 18.75
CA SER A 41 -12.15 -8.49 18.43
C SER A 41 -12.00 -8.83 16.94
N THR A 42 -13.10 -8.97 16.21
CA THR A 42 -13.09 -9.23 14.77
C THR A 42 -12.71 -7.95 14.01
N ILE A 43 -13.31 -6.81 14.37
CA ILE A 43 -12.95 -5.50 13.79
C ILE A 43 -11.49 -5.17 14.10
N GLN A 44 -11.05 -5.36 15.35
CA GLN A 44 -9.65 -5.15 15.72
C GLN A 44 -8.68 -5.99 14.88
N LYS A 45 -8.98 -7.29 14.70
CA LYS A 45 -8.14 -8.20 13.89
C LYS A 45 -8.15 -7.83 12.41
N LEU A 46 -9.29 -7.41 11.87
CA LEU A 46 -9.42 -6.95 10.48
C LEU A 46 -8.61 -5.66 10.27
N GLU A 47 -8.80 -4.64 11.11
CA GLU A 47 -8.05 -3.37 11.02
C GLU A 47 -6.53 -3.58 11.15
N ALA A 48 -6.12 -4.50 12.03
CA ALA A 48 -4.71 -4.85 12.21
C ALA A 48 -4.16 -5.81 11.14
N GLY A 49 -4.99 -6.25 10.17
CA GLY A 49 -4.59 -7.21 9.14
C GLY A 49 -4.23 -8.60 9.67
N ARG A 50 -4.64 -8.92 10.91
CA ARG A 50 -4.39 -10.21 11.57
C ARG A 50 -5.28 -11.33 11.03
N ILE A 51 -6.41 -10.97 10.45
CA ILE A 51 -7.24 -11.86 9.64
C ILE A 51 -7.51 -11.21 8.28
N PRO A 52 -7.63 -12.01 7.21
CA PRO A 52 -7.78 -11.48 5.87
C PRO A 52 -9.11 -10.74 5.71
N LEU A 53 -9.05 -9.58 5.04
CA LEU A 53 -10.23 -8.86 4.58
C LEU A 53 -10.81 -9.56 3.34
N THR A 54 -11.59 -10.62 3.59
CA THR A 54 -12.27 -11.36 2.52
C THR A 54 -13.32 -10.50 1.83
N LEU A 55 -13.76 -10.87 0.62
CA LEU A 55 -14.81 -10.16 -0.11
C LEU A 55 -16.10 -10.00 0.73
N ILE A 56 -16.47 -11.03 1.50
CA ILE A 56 -17.64 -11.00 2.38
C ILE A 56 -17.47 -9.93 3.48
N TRP A 57 -16.30 -9.87 4.12
CA TRP A 57 -16.01 -8.84 5.12
C TRP A 57 -15.97 -7.45 4.50
N MET A 58 -15.35 -7.32 3.32
CA MET A 58 -15.27 -6.07 2.58
C MET A 58 -16.66 -5.51 2.27
N GLN A 59 -17.58 -6.34 1.77
CA GLN A 59 -18.97 -5.95 1.52
C GLN A 59 -19.72 -5.53 2.79
N ARG A 60 -19.59 -6.32 3.88
CA ARG A 60 -20.25 -6.01 5.16
C ARG A 60 -19.76 -4.70 5.78
N ILE A 61 -18.45 -4.49 5.78
CA ILE A 61 -17.84 -3.28 6.34
C ILE A 61 -18.16 -2.08 5.47
N ALA A 62 -18.06 -2.21 4.14
CA ALA A 62 -18.41 -1.14 3.22
C ALA A 62 -19.87 -0.71 3.38
N ALA A 63 -20.80 -1.66 3.51
CA ALA A 63 -22.20 -1.36 3.80
C ALA A 63 -22.40 -0.68 5.17
N ALA A 64 -21.72 -1.16 6.22
CA ALA A 64 -21.81 -0.58 7.56
C ALA A 64 -21.22 0.83 7.64
N LEU A 65 -20.18 1.11 6.88
CA LEU A 65 -19.59 2.44 6.77
C LEU A 65 -20.33 3.31 5.74
N GLY A 66 -21.07 2.76 4.79
CA GLY A 66 -21.59 3.56 3.68
C GLY A 66 -20.46 4.09 2.79
N CYS A 67 -19.53 3.20 2.42
CA CYS A 67 -18.50 3.44 1.40
C CYS A 67 -18.54 2.30 0.37
N THR A 68 -17.67 2.35 -0.62
CA THR A 68 -17.48 1.24 -1.54
C THR A 68 -16.44 0.25 -1.01
N ALA A 69 -16.49 -0.99 -1.51
CA ALA A 69 -15.47 -2.00 -1.23
C ALA A 69 -14.05 -1.53 -1.63
N ARG A 70 -13.95 -0.71 -2.68
CA ARG A 70 -12.69 -0.15 -3.17
C ARG A 70 -12.06 0.81 -2.15
N ASP A 71 -12.86 1.59 -1.44
CA ASP A 71 -12.36 2.54 -0.45
C ASP A 71 -11.65 1.85 0.73
N LEU A 72 -11.98 0.58 0.99
CA LEU A 72 -11.35 -0.24 2.03
C LEU A 72 -9.99 -0.81 1.61
N ILE A 73 -9.66 -0.72 0.32
CA ILE A 73 -8.40 -1.18 -0.23
C ILE A 73 -7.46 0.03 -0.28
N PRO A 74 -6.25 -0.07 0.30
CA PRO A 74 -5.27 1.01 0.21
C PRO A 74 -4.88 1.16 -1.25
N GLU A 75 -4.71 2.40 -1.72
CA GLU A 75 -4.12 2.63 -3.03
C GLU A 75 -2.72 2.00 -3.01
N GLU A 76 -2.51 0.99 -3.86
CA GLU A 76 -1.14 0.56 -4.15
C GLU A 76 -0.46 1.74 -4.86
N GLU A 77 0.57 2.31 -4.25
CA GLU A 77 1.47 3.21 -4.98
C GLU A 77 1.86 2.48 -6.27
N PRO A 78 1.75 3.12 -7.45
CA PRO A 78 2.16 2.50 -8.70
C PRO A 78 3.55 1.87 -8.51
N THR A 79 3.77 0.65 -8.99
CA THR A 79 5.05 -0.07 -8.78
C THR A 79 6.26 0.82 -9.10
N ALA A 80 6.15 1.64 -10.15
CA ALA A 80 7.16 2.64 -10.50
C ALA A 80 7.44 3.65 -9.37
N VAL A 81 6.42 4.16 -8.68
CA VAL A 81 6.55 5.09 -7.55
C VAL A 81 7.17 4.40 -6.33
N ARG A 82 6.73 3.18 -5.99
CA ARG A 82 7.28 2.39 -4.88
C ARG A 82 8.76 2.08 -5.09
N VAL A 83 9.14 1.70 -6.31
CA VAL A 83 10.53 1.44 -6.71
C VAL A 83 11.33 2.74 -6.78
N ALA A 84 10.72 3.86 -7.18
CA ALA A 84 11.39 5.16 -7.29
C ALA A 84 11.69 5.84 -5.94
N ARG A 85 10.90 5.56 -4.90
CA ARG A 85 10.94 6.27 -3.61
C ARG A 85 12.30 6.25 -2.90
N PRO A 86 13.04 5.13 -2.84
CA PRO A 86 14.40 5.09 -2.28
C PRO A 86 15.41 5.93 -3.07
N TYR A 87 15.10 6.24 -4.33
CA TYR A 87 15.95 7.05 -5.19
C TYR A 87 15.66 8.55 -5.08
N ALA A 88 14.62 8.97 -4.35
CA ALA A 88 14.33 10.38 -4.12
C ALA A 88 15.46 11.10 -3.36
N ASP A 89 16.09 10.43 -2.39
CA ASP A 89 17.24 10.96 -1.66
C ASP A 89 18.50 11.01 -2.54
N LYS A 90 18.67 10.04 -3.43
CA LYS A 90 19.76 10.05 -4.43
C LYS A 90 19.54 11.10 -5.52
N ALA A 91 18.29 11.36 -5.92
CA ALA A 91 17.95 12.44 -6.85
C ALA A 91 18.26 13.83 -6.24
N ARG A 92 18.00 14.00 -4.94
CA ARG A 92 18.44 15.20 -4.19
C ARG A 92 19.96 15.32 -4.16
N LEU A 93 20.68 14.22 -3.92
CA LEU A 93 22.14 14.20 -3.95
C LEU A 93 22.69 14.57 -5.35
N ILE A 94 22.10 14.03 -6.42
CA ILE A 94 22.47 14.40 -7.80
C ILE A 94 22.24 15.89 -8.05
N ALA A 95 21.10 16.44 -7.63
CA ALA A 95 20.81 17.87 -7.77
C ALA A 95 21.86 18.72 -7.03
N THR A 96 22.19 18.38 -5.78
CA THR A 96 23.23 19.08 -5.00
C THR A 96 24.62 18.97 -5.65
N VAL A 97 24.97 17.82 -6.24
CA VAL A 97 26.27 17.64 -6.90
C VAL A 97 26.33 18.45 -8.20
N LEU A 98 25.23 18.52 -8.97
CA LEU A 98 25.13 19.34 -10.17
C LEU A 98 25.18 20.84 -9.85
N GLU A 99 24.56 21.29 -8.77
CA GLU A 99 24.62 22.68 -8.28
C GLU A 99 26.06 23.12 -7.98
N HIS A 100 26.92 22.21 -7.54
CA HIS A 100 28.33 22.47 -7.30
C HIS A 100 29.23 22.28 -8.54
N GLY A 101 28.65 21.99 -9.72
CA GLY A 101 29.40 21.83 -10.98
C GLY A 101 30.12 20.49 -11.13
N GLU A 102 29.87 19.53 -10.26
CA GLU A 102 30.56 18.23 -10.20
C GLU A 102 29.93 17.21 -11.16
N LEU A 103 29.95 17.50 -12.47
CA LEU A 103 29.28 16.72 -13.51
C LEU A 103 29.69 15.23 -13.51
N ARG A 104 30.96 14.94 -13.23
CA ARG A 104 31.49 13.58 -13.21
C ARG A 104 30.90 12.77 -12.04
N ALA A 105 30.82 13.36 -10.86
CA ALA A 105 30.24 12.70 -9.69
C ALA A 105 28.73 12.48 -9.89
N ALA A 106 28.02 13.45 -10.46
CA ALA A 106 26.60 13.29 -10.79
C ALA A 106 26.37 12.12 -11.78
N LEU A 107 27.21 12.02 -12.82
CA LEU A 107 27.12 10.95 -13.81
C LEU A 107 27.36 9.56 -13.19
N GLU A 108 28.31 9.43 -12.27
CA GLU A 108 28.58 8.16 -11.58
C GLU A 108 27.41 7.75 -10.67
N ILE A 109 26.75 8.71 -10.01
CA ILE A 109 25.55 8.42 -9.22
C ILE A 109 24.40 7.95 -10.14
N VAL A 110 24.18 8.58 -11.29
CA VAL A 110 23.14 8.18 -12.26
C VAL A 110 23.39 6.77 -12.79
N LYS A 111 24.62 6.44 -13.19
CA LYS A 111 24.96 5.08 -13.65
C LYS A 111 24.70 4.02 -12.58
N GLY A 112 25.05 4.33 -11.32
CA GLY A 112 24.76 3.44 -10.20
C GLY A 112 23.26 3.17 -10.02
N LEU A 113 22.43 4.20 -10.22
CA LEU A 113 20.96 4.08 -10.16
C LEU A 113 20.39 3.19 -11.25
N GLU A 114 20.90 3.28 -12.49
CA GLU A 114 20.43 2.44 -13.61
C GLU A 114 20.63 0.95 -13.32
N VAL A 115 21.76 0.57 -12.74
CA VAL A 115 22.08 -0.81 -12.35
C VAL A 115 21.18 -1.30 -11.23
N GLU A 116 21.00 -0.50 -10.18
CA GLU A 116 20.11 -0.85 -9.06
C GLU A 116 18.65 -0.99 -9.50
N LEU A 117 18.18 -0.10 -10.39
CA LEU A 117 16.82 -0.14 -10.93
C LEU A 117 16.60 -1.37 -11.81
N ALA A 118 17.55 -1.71 -12.68
CA ALA A 118 17.48 -2.92 -13.51
C ALA A 118 17.42 -4.20 -12.66
N ALA A 119 18.18 -4.25 -11.57
CA ALA A 119 18.14 -5.37 -10.61
C ALA A 119 16.79 -5.44 -9.88
N ALA A 120 16.27 -4.30 -9.40
CA ALA A 120 14.99 -4.23 -8.68
C ALA A 120 13.79 -4.63 -9.55
N LEU A 121 13.80 -4.28 -10.83
CA LEU A 121 12.75 -4.67 -11.78
C LEU A 121 12.83 -6.15 -12.16
N SER A 122 14.03 -6.73 -12.21
CA SER A 122 14.25 -8.15 -12.55
C SER A 122 13.89 -9.11 -11.40
N GLY A 123 13.96 -8.65 -10.15
CA GLY A 123 13.64 -9.45 -8.95
C GLY A 123 12.16 -9.48 -8.55
N ALA A 124 11.26 -8.80 -9.28
CA ALA A 124 9.85 -8.68 -8.92
C ALA A 124 8.95 -9.82 -9.43
N ASP A 125 9.51 -10.79 -10.17
CA ASP A 125 8.80 -11.90 -10.84
C ASP A 125 9.09 -13.30 -10.23
N GLN A 126 9.76 -13.37 -9.07
CA GLN A 126 10.02 -14.60 -8.30
C GLN A 126 9.21 -14.61 -6.99
#